data_AF-A0A6J6EMH7-F1
#
_entry.id   AF-A0A6J6EMH7-F1
#
_cell.length_a   1.000
_cell.length_b   1.000
_cell.length_c   1.000
_cell.angle_alpha   90.00
_cell.angle_beta   90.00
_cell.angle_gamma   90.00
#
_symmetry.space_group_name_H-M   'P 1'
#
loop_
_entity.id
_entity.type
_entity.pdbx_description
1 polymer ?
#
loop_
_entity_poly.entity_id
_entity_poly.type
_entity_poly.pdbx_seq_one_letter_code
_entity_poly.pdbx_strand_id
1 'polypeptide(L)'
;MMDVSTNPAEWSDDFVAQDPAGAAARAATELGVVVCLKGHVTHIASKDSDGLTEFAVTSPTTWLATAGTGDVLAGIMGAVIATNEPASARELARCAAAAVFVHGRAASIASAGGPIAALDVAEAVPAAVREVLSA
;
A
#
# COMPACT_ATOMS: atom_id res chain seq x y z
N MET A 1 10.05 23.72 13.96
CA MET A 1 11.34 23.04 13.70
C MET A 1 11.17 21.63 14.25
N MET A 2 10.87 20.66 13.39
CA MET A 2 10.78 19.27 13.83
C MET A 2 12.18 18.83 14.26
N ASP A 3 12.30 18.33 15.48
CA ASP A 3 13.51 17.69 15.95
C ASP A 3 13.66 16.37 15.17
N VAL A 4 14.58 16.36 14.20
CA VAL A 4 14.93 15.18 13.39
C VAL A 4 15.99 14.32 14.11
N SER A 5 16.20 14.50 15.43
CA SER A 5 17.00 13.58 16.23
C SER A 5 16.22 12.29 16.56
N THR A 6 15.63 11.65 15.55
CA THR A 6 15.22 10.25 15.67
C THR A 6 16.49 9.44 15.93
N ASN A 7 16.64 8.98 17.16
CA ASN A 7 17.71 8.07 17.56
C ASN A 7 17.70 6.86 16.58
N PRO A 8 18.78 6.60 15.82
CA PRO A 8 18.83 5.50 14.85
C PRO A 8 18.52 4.13 15.46
N ALA A 9 18.63 3.99 16.79
CA ALA A 9 18.26 2.78 17.51
C ALA A 9 16.74 2.50 17.56
N GLU A 10 15.87 3.46 17.22
CA GLU A 10 14.40 3.32 17.32
C GLU A 10 13.72 2.78 16.06
N TRP A 11 14.35 2.92 14.88
CA TRP A 11 13.86 2.37 13.61
C TRP A 11 14.76 1.21 13.21
N SER A 12 14.55 0.04 13.81
CA SER A 12 15.23 -1.20 13.42
C SER A 12 14.36 -2.05 12.51
N ASP A 13 14.99 -2.89 11.67
CA ASP A 13 14.28 -3.90 10.88
C ASP A 13 13.43 -4.80 11.79
N ASP A 14 13.94 -5.16 12.97
CA ASP A 14 13.22 -5.93 13.99
C ASP A 14 11.97 -5.22 14.50
N PHE A 15 12.05 -3.91 14.75
CA PHE A 15 10.88 -3.12 15.17
C PHE A 15 9.78 -3.15 14.12
N VAL A 16 10.15 -2.90 12.85
CA VAL A 16 9.20 -2.93 11.73
C VAL A 16 8.62 -4.32 11.54
N ALA A 17 9.42 -5.38 11.70
CA ALA A 17 8.98 -6.75 11.52
C ALA A 17 8.06 -7.25 12.65
N GLN A 18 8.26 -6.79 13.89
CA GLN A 18 7.45 -7.18 15.05
C GLN A 18 6.08 -6.50 15.10
N ASP A 19 6.00 -5.23 14.70
CA ASP A 19 4.75 -4.48 14.64
C ASP A 19 4.68 -3.59 13.38
N PRO A 20 4.40 -4.17 12.20
CA PRO A 20 4.30 -3.40 10.96
C PRO A 20 3.20 -2.33 10.99
N ALA A 21 2.09 -2.61 11.69
CA ALA A 21 0.98 -1.67 11.82
C ALA A 21 1.41 -0.45 12.65
N GLY A 22 1.98 -0.67 13.83
CA GLY A 22 2.50 0.39 14.69
C GLY A 22 3.62 1.17 14.03
N ALA A 23 4.51 0.51 13.28
CA ALA A 23 5.55 1.18 12.51
C ALA A 23 4.96 2.12 11.43
N ALA A 24 3.94 1.68 10.69
CA ALA A 24 3.25 2.51 9.70
C ALA A 24 2.52 3.70 10.36
N ALA A 25 1.79 3.46 11.45
CA ALA A 25 1.08 4.49 12.21
C ALA A 25 2.02 5.54 12.81
N ARG A 26 3.15 5.10 13.36
CA ARG A 26 4.21 5.97 13.89
C ARG A 26 4.81 6.81 12.78
N ALA A 27 5.20 6.20 11.66
CA ALA A 27 5.78 6.91 10.52
C ALA A 27 4.80 7.96 9.95
N ALA A 28 3.52 7.60 9.81
CA ALA A 28 2.49 8.53 9.35
C ALA A 28 2.33 9.72 10.31
N THR A 29 2.40 9.48 11.62
CA THR A 29 2.31 10.51 12.65
C THR A 29 3.51 11.44 12.65
N GLU A 30 4.73 10.89 12.60
CA GLU A 30 5.97 11.67 12.68
C GLU A 30 6.21 12.49 11.41
N LEU A 31 5.89 11.92 10.24
CA LEU A 31 6.15 12.55 8.94
C LEU A 31 4.99 13.43 8.45
N GLY A 32 3.78 13.27 9.01
CA GLY A 32 2.59 13.99 8.56
C GLY A 32 2.16 13.63 7.14
N VAL A 33 2.37 12.36 6.74
CA VAL A 33 2.04 11.85 5.40
C VAL A 33 1.19 10.58 5.48
N VAL A 34 0.61 10.18 4.35
CA VAL A 34 0.05 8.84 4.19
C VAL A 34 1.20 7.87 3.93
N VAL A 35 1.34 6.86 4.80
CA VAL A 35 2.35 5.81 4.69
C VAL A 35 1.70 4.55 4.13
N CYS A 36 2.36 3.93 3.16
CA CYS A 36 2.02 2.61 2.63
C CYS A 36 3.20 1.67 2.85
N LEU A 37 3.19 0.94 3.97
CA LEU A 37 4.23 -0.03 4.33
C LEU A 37 3.94 -1.37 3.66
N LYS A 38 4.71 -1.68 2.60
CA LYS A 38 4.57 -2.92 1.84
C LYS A 38 5.02 -4.14 2.65
N GLY A 39 4.31 -5.25 2.45
CA GLY A 39 4.60 -6.55 3.05
C GLY A 39 3.63 -7.60 2.49
N HIS A 40 3.65 -8.82 3.04
CA HIS A 40 2.59 -9.79 2.74
C HIS A 40 1.20 -9.21 3.12
N VAL A 41 1.14 -8.55 4.27
CA VAL A 41 0.09 -7.58 4.60
C VAL A 41 0.68 -6.21 4.36
N THR A 42 0.03 -5.41 3.52
CA THR A 42 0.40 -4.02 3.32
C THR A 42 -0.41 -3.16 4.28
N HIS A 43 0.28 -2.37 5.09
CA HIS A 43 -0.32 -1.48 6.08
C HIS A 43 -0.34 -0.06 5.54
N ILE A 44 -1.51 0.57 5.53
CA ILE A 44 -1.68 1.95 5.13
C ILE A 44 -2.08 2.74 6.37
N ALA A 45 -1.37 3.82 6.68
CA ALA A 45 -1.67 4.66 7.82
C ALA A 45 -1.63 6.14 7.45
N SER A 46 -2.47 6.94 8.09
CA SER A 46 -2.49 8.39 7.98
C SER A 46 -2.97 8.99 9.29
N LYS A 47 -2.52 10.21 9.62
CA LYS A 47 -3.01 10.96 10.77
C LYS A 47 -3.40 12.37 10.34
N ASP A 48 -4.61 12.77 10.69
CA ASP A 48 -5.11 14.13 10.52
C ASP A 48 -5.71 14.66 11.84
N SER A 49 -6.47 15.77 11.77
CA SER A 49 -7.14 16.35 12.94
C SER A 49 -8.18 15.44 13.56
N ASP A 50 -8.76 14.52 12.79
CA ASP A 50 -9.84 13.63 13.21
C ASP A 50 -9.29 12.32 13.82
N GLY A 51 -7.98 12.08 13.68
CA GLY A 51 -7.25 11.03 14.35
C GLY A 51 -6.41 10.15 13.42
N LEU A 52 -6.04 8.98 13.93
CA LEU A 52 -5.33 7.97 13.17
C LEU A 52 -6.31 7.16 12.31
N THR A 53 -6.00 6.97 11.04
CA THR A 53 -6.69 6.05 10.13
C THR A 53 -5.73 4.97 9.68
N GLU A 54 -6.16 3.71 9.76
CA GLU A 54 -5.36 2.54 9.42
C GLU A 54 -6.14 1.57 8.52
N PHE A 55 -5.47 1.01 7.52
CA PHE A 55 -5.95 -0.09 6.69
C PHE A 55 -4.89 -1.19 6.63
N ALA A 56 -5.34 -2.44 6.53
CA ALA A 56 -4.50 -3.58 6.26
C ALA A 56 -5.05 -4.32 5.03
N VAL A 57 -4.20 -4.55 4.03
CA VAL A 57 -4.56 -5.27 2.81
C VAL A 57 -3.63 -6.46 2.65
N THR A 58 -4.18 -7.66 2.79
CA THR A 58 -3.44 -8.91 2.63
C THR A 58 -3.29 -9.25 1.15
N SER A 59 -2.05 -9.50 0.71
CA SER A 59 -1.79 -9.99 -0.64
C SER A 59 -2.38 -11.40 -0.82
N PRO A 60 -3.12 -11.67 -1.91
CA PRO A 60 -3.64 -13.01 -2.19
C PRO A 60 -2.56 -13.98 -2.72
N THR A 61 -1.33 -13.49 -2.96
CA THR A 61 -0.24 -14.29 -3.53
C THR A 61 1.13 -13.84 -3.02
N THR A 62 2.08 -14.76 -2.92
CA THR A 62 3.49 -14.47 -2.57
C THR A 62 4.32 -14.07 -3.79
N TRP A 63 3.80 -14.28 -5.00
CA TRP A 63 4.50 -14.01 -6.26
C TRP A 63 4.70 -12.52 -6.57
N LEU A 64 4.17 -11.62 -5.74
CA LEU A 64 4.40 -10.17 -5.82
C LEU A 64 5.81 -9.72 -5.41
N ALA A 65 6.63 -10.61 -4.83
CA ALA A 65 8.01 -10.31 -4.43
C ALA A 65 9.00 -10.16 -5.61
N THR A 66 8.50 -10.01 -6.85
CA THR A 66 9.31 -9.78 -8.06
C THR A 66 9.67 -8.30 -8.21
N ALA A 67 10.85 -8.02 -8.76
CA ALA A 67 11.26 -6.65 -9.10
C ALA A 67 10.26 -5.98 -10.05
N GLY A 68 9.97 -4.70 -9.80
CA GLY A 68 9.08 -3.88 -10.65
C GLY A 68 7.59 -3.95 -10.30
N THR A 69 7.12 -4.90 -9.49
CA THR A 69 5.70 -4.93 -9.06
C THR A 69 5.33 -3.69 -8.23
N GLY A 70 6.29 -3.13 -7.49
CA GLY A 70 6.14 -1.85 -6.80
C GLY A 70 5.86 -0.67 -7.74
N ASP A 71 6.43 -0.66 -8.95
CA ASP A 71 6.17 0.40 -9.94
C ASP A 71 4.75 0.28 -10.51
N VAL A 72 4.27 -0.96 -10.70
CA VAL A 72 2.87 -1.22 -11.08
C VAL A 72 1.91 -0.73 -10.01
N LEU A 73 2.18 -1.05 -8.74
CA LEU A 73 1.41 -0.52 -7.61
C LEU A 73 1.40 1.01 -7.59
N ALA A 74 2.56 1.65 -7.77
CA ALA A 74 2.66 3.11 -7.81
C ALA A 74 1.82 3.72 -8.95
N GLY A 75 1.84 3.11 -10.14
CA GLY A 75 1.00 3.52 -11.27
C GLY A 75 -0.49 3.39 -10.99
N ILE A 76 -0.92 2.25 -10.43
CA ILE A 76 -2.33 2.04 -10.01
C ILE A 76 -2.72 3.08 -8.95
N MET A 77 -1.87 3.32 -7.96
CA MET A 77 -2.12 4.28 -6.89
C MET A 77 -2.26 5.70 -7.43
N GLY A 78 -1.36 6.11 -8.33
CA GLY A 78 -1.46 7.40 -9.01
C GLY A 78 -2.77 7.56 -9.79
N ALA A 79 -3.18 6.53 -10.53
CA ALA A 79 -4.44 6.56 -11.29
C ALA A 79 -5.68 6.66 -10.38
N VAL A 80 -5.72 5.89 -9.28
CA VAL A 80 -6.81 5.94 -8.30
C VAL A 80 -6.88 7.32 -7.63
N ILE A 81 -5.75 7.85 -7.17
CA ILE A 81 -5.69 9.18 -6.53
C ILE A 81 -6.13 10.27 -7.50
N ALA A 82 -5.60 10.27 -8.74
CA ALA A 82 -5.95 11.27 -9.74
C ALA A 82 -7.44 11.23 -10.12
N THR A 83 -8.08 10.06 -10.10
CA THR A 83 -9.50 9.90 -10.43
C THR A 83 -10.43 10.36 -9.30
N ASN A 84 -10.00 10.21 -8.04
CA ASN A 84 -10.84 10.47 -6.87
C ASN A 84 -10.60 11.82 -6.20
N GLU A 85 -9.47 12.48 -6.50
CA GLU A 85 -9.10 13.81 -5.98
C GLU A 85 -9.30 13.93 -4.45
N PRO A 86 -8.65 13.07 -3.63
CA PRO A 86 -8.90 13.03 -2.19
C PRO A 86 -8.61 14.38 -1.52
N ALA A 87 -9.55 14.88 -0.72
CA ALA A 87 -9.48 16.17 -0.04
C ALA A 87 -8.92 16.07 1.39
N SER A 88 -8.67 14.86 1.89
CA SER A 88 -8.14 14.59 3.22
C SER A 88 -7.11 13.45 3.23
N ALA A 89 -6.27 13.41 4.26
CA ALA A 89 -5.31 12.32 4.45
C ALA A 89 -6.01 10.96 4.59
N ARG A 90 -7.17 10.94 5.27
CA ARG A 90 -8.04 9.77 5.37
C ARG A 90 -8.56 9.28 4.02
N GLU A 91 -8.99 10.18 3.15
CA GLU A 91 -9.44 9.82 1.79
C GLU A 91 -8.28 9.33 0.92
N LEU A 92 -7.11 9.95 1.06
CA LEU A 92 -5.90 9.51 0.38
C LEU A 92 -5.48 8.11 0.85
N ALA A 93 -5.57 7.82 2.16
CA ALA A 93 -5.33 6.48 2.70
C ALA A 93 -6.34 5.44 2.17
N ARG A 94 -7.62 5.82 2.01
CA ARG A 94 -8.61 4.96 1.34
C ARG A 94 -8.25 4.67 -0.12
N CYS A 95 -7.83 5.70 -0.86
CA CYS A 95 -7.37 5.54 -2.24
C CYS A 95 -6.16 4.60 -2.33
N ALA A 96 -5.18 4.76 -1.43
CA ALA A 96 -4.01 3.88 -1.36
C ALA A 96 -4.41 2.43 -1.04
N ALA A 97 -5.31 2.21 -0.08
CA ALA A 97 -5.81 0.87 0.24
C ALA A 97 -6.54 0.21 -0.94
N ALA A 98 -7.38 0.97 -1.67
CA ALA A 98 -8.04 0.49 -2.87
C ALA A 98 -7.04 0.12 -3.98
N ALA A 99 -6.00 0.93 -4.19
CA ALA A 99 -4.95 0.64 -5.16
C ALA A 99 -4.16 -0.63 -4.82
N VAL A 100 -3.81 -0.82 -3.55
CA VAL A 100 -3.15 -2.04 -3.06
C VAL A 100 -4.04 -3.26 -3.26
N PHE A 101 -5.35 -3.13 -3.02
CA PHE A 101 -6.30 -4.20 -3.25
C PHE A 101 -6.39 -4.59 -4.74
N VAL A 102 -6.52 -3.63 -5.65
CA VAL A 102 -6.53 -3.86 -7.10
C VAL A 102 -5.23 -4.51 -7.56
N HIS A 103 -4.08 -4.04 -7.06
CA HIS A 103 -2.77 -4.62 -7.35
C HIS A 103 -2.69 -6.10 -6.92
N GLY A 104 -3.19 -6.42 -5.72
CA GLY A 104 -3.28 -7.79 -5.24
C GLY A 104 -4.19 -8.67 -6.10
N ARG A 105 -5.37 -8.18 -6.51
CA ARG A 105 -6.27 -8.90 -7.42
C ARG A 105 -5.62 -9.14 -8.79
N ALA A 106 -4.95 -8.14 -9.36
CA ALA A 106 -4.22 -8.27 -10.61
C ALA A 106 -3.13 -9.35 -10.52
N ALA A 107 -2.38 -9.39 -9.42
CA ALA A 107 -1.40 -10.45 -9.19
C ALA A 107 -2.01 -11.84 -9.01
N SER A 108 -3.19 -11.93 -8.37
CA SER A 108 -3.93 -13.19 -8.26
C SER A 108 -4.33 -13.72 -9.64
N ILE A 109 -4.80 -12.83 -10.52
CA ILE A 109 -5.17 -13.17 -11.91
C ILE A 109 -3.93 -13.57 -12.72
N ALA A 110 -2.88 -12.76 -12.67
CA ALA A 110 -1.65 -12.98 -13.42
C ALA A 110 -0.92 -14.27 -13.02
N SER A 111 -0.87 -14.56 -11.71
CA SER A 111 -0.10 -15.71 -11.22
C SER A 111 -0.67 -17.05 -11.61
N ALA A 112 -2.00 -17.20 -11.61
CA ALA A 112 -2.64 -18.51 -11.83
C ALA A 112 -2.01 -19.66 -11.01
N GLY A 113 -1.41 -19.36 -9.85
CA GLY A 113 -0.69 -20.29 -8.98
C GLY A 113 0.83 -20.37 -9.16
N GLY A 114 1.43 -19.64 -10.11
CA GLY A 114 2.86 -19.65 -10.41
C GLY A 114 3.55 -18.26 -10.40
N PRO A 115 4.89 -18.23 -10.64
CA PRO A 115 5.67 -17.00 -10.68
C PRO A 115 5.18 -16.00 -11.73
N ILE A 116 5.34 -14.70 -11.45
CA ILE A 116 4.94 -13.60 -12.33
C ILE A 116 6.05 -12.56 -12.47
N ALA A 117 6.08 -11.92 -13.63
CA ALA A 117 6.78 -10.67 -13.86
C ALA A 117 5.88 -9.47 -13.53
N ALA A 118 6.49 -8.30 -13.35
CA ALA A 118 5.74 -7.06 -13.12
C ALA A 118 4.77 -6.72 -14.27
N LEU A 119 5.18 -7.00 -15.52
CA LEU A 119 4.34 -6.73 -16.69
C LEU A 119 3.08 -7.60 -16.70
N ASP A 120 3.15 -8.86 -16.25
CA ASP A 120 1.97 -9.72 -16.15
C ASP A 120 0.92 -9.11 -15.20
N VAL A 121 1.38 -8.52 -14.09
CA VAL A 121 0.52 -7.79 -13.15
C VAL A 121 -0.11 -6.57 -13.83
N ALA A 122 0.70 -5.78 -14.54
CA ALA A 122 0.23 -4.58 -15.24
C ALA A 122 -0.84 -4.92 -16.30
N GLU A 123 -0.62 -5.98 -17.08
CA GLU A 123 -1.57 -6.47 -18.09
C GLU A 123 -2.87 -7.00 -17.47
N ALA A 124 -2.81 -7.53 -16.25
CA ALA A 124 -3.98 -8.02 -15.51
C ALA A 124 -4.82 -6.92 -14.84
N VAL A 125 -4.32 -5.68 -14.73
CA VAL A 125 -5.03 -4.57 -14.04
C VAL A 125 -6.43 -4.32 -14.59
N PRO A 126 -6.67 -4.24 -15.92
CA PRO A 126 -8.02 -4.03 -16.43
C PRO A 126 -9.01 -5.15 -16.05
N ALA A 127 -8.55 -6.39 -15.96
CA ALA A 127 -9.37 -7.52 -15.51
C ALA A 127 -9.70 -7.41 -14.03
N ALA A 128 -8.71 -7.07 -13.20
CA ALA A 128 -8.91 -6.84 -11.78
C ALA A 128 -9.92 -5.71 -11.51
N VAL A 129 -9.81 -4.57 -12.22
CA VAL A 129 -10.76 -3.46 -12.08
C VAL A 129 -12.18 -3.88 -12.45
N ARG A 130 -12.36 -4.63 -13.55
CA ARG A 130 -13.68 -5.15 -13.93
C ARG A 130 -14.27 -6.06 -12.85
N GLU A 131 -13.46 -6.96 -12.30
CA GLU A 131 -13.89 -7.85 -11.22
C GLU A 131 -14.36 -7.06 -10.00
N VAL A 132 -13.55 -6.10 -9.54
CA VAL A 132 -13.85 -5.27 -8.36
C VAL A 132 -15.12 -4.44 -8.53
N LEU A 133 -15.36 -3.90 -9.73
CA LEU A 133 -16.57 -3.10 -10.01
C LEU A 133 -17.83 -3.95 -10.25
N SER A 134 -17.68 -5.27 -10.40
CA SER A 134 -18.80 -6.20 -10.61
C SER A 134 -19.25 -6.94 -9.36
N ALA A 135 -18.52 -6.78 -8.25
CA ALA A 135 -18.82 -7.34 -6.94
C ALA A 135 -19.80 -6.45 -6.15
#